data_AF-A0A1G3A9J7-F1
#
_entry.id   AF-A0A1G3A9J7-F1
#
_cell.length_a   1.000
_cell.length_b   1.000
_cell.length_c   1.000
_cell.angle_alpha   90.00
_cell.angle_beta   90.00
_cell.angle_gamma   90.00
#
_symmetry.space_group_name_H-M   'P 1'
#
loop_
_entity.id
_entity.type
_entity.pdbx_description
1 polymer ?
#
loop_
_entity_poly.entity_id
_entity_poly.type
_entity_poly.pdbx_seq_one_letter_code
_entity_poly.pdbx_strand_id
1 'polypeptide(L)'
;MIELLARTRRLAWLAALVLGLGAGAKPVVARPFELWLYVRDPAAFTTEQLAIVEAAMLRAENLWEGIVTGYQPGINLPGILISVQGATDLTGLALASVGQWIEQGGFWLTASGGIRIDVDIIDQYANYDGAGLNLIDDILAHEIGHILGVGLQWTENELYAPGSGRYTGRFGVAAYREEFDPAADFVPVELAGSAATAGKHWDQIMRSSVQEGNPADPFSLSPLLGITDSAGRDLALELMTGAIDPDYGAPFLSRTTVQSLRDLGFLVVGEPSAATLLVLALASLAPRVSRRRGAAGIR
;
A
#
# COMPACT_ATOMS: atom_id res chain seq x y z
N MET A 1 -24.13 -15.63 -19.58
CA MET A 1 -25.12 -14.93 -18.75
C MET A 1 -24.49 -14.73 -17.37
N ILE A 2 -23.44 -13.92 -17.36
CA ILE A 2 -22.45 -13.77 -16.28
C ILE A 2 -22.42 -12.27 -16.01
N GLU A 3 -23.37 -11.80 -15.19
CA GLU A 3 -23.43 -10.40 -14.75
C GLU A 3 -24.50 -10.27 -13.66
N LEU A 4 -24.32 -10.97 -12.54
CA LEU A 4 -25.06 -10.68 -11.30
C LEU A 4 -24.38 -11.51 -10.21
N LEU A 5 -23.58 -10.87 -9.34
CA LEU A 5 -23.33 -11.26 -7.94
C LEU A 5 -22.15 -10.50 -7.28
N ALA A 6 -21.52 -9.51 -7.93
CA ALA A 6 -20.64 -8.55 -7.26
C ALA A 6 -21.43 -7.42 -6.54
N ARG A 7 -22.50 -7.77 -5.81
CA ARG A 7 -23.32 -6.81 -5.07
C ARG A 7 -23.55 -7.27 -3.63
N THR A 8 -22.52 -7.14 -2.79
CA THR A 8 -22.67 -7.13 -1.34
C THR A 8 -21.81 -6.06 -0.72
N ARG A 9 -22.07 -4.80 -1.09
CA ARG A 9 -22.27 -3.62 -0.20
C ARG A 9 -22.35 -2.38 -1.09
N ARG A 10 -23.37 -1.54 -0.85
CA ARG A 10 -23.61 -0.20 -1.45
C ARG A 10 -24.36 -0.10 -2.80
N LEU A 11 -25.47 -0.83 -3.00
CA LEU A 11 -26.50 -0.41 -3.96
C LEU A 11 -27.87 -0.34 -3.30
N ALA A 12 -28.05 0.70 -2.48
CA ALA A 12 -29.35 1.15 -2.03
C ALA A 12 -29.34 2.68 -1.90
N TRP A 13 -29.21 3.41 -3.00
CA TRP A 13 -29.64 4.82 -3.10
C TRP A 13 -29.84 5.21 -4.57
N LEU A 14 -31.03 4.93 -5.10
CA LEU A 14 -31.68 5.72 -6.17
C LEU A 14 -33.09 5.16 -6.41
N ALA A 15 -34.00 5.48 -5.49
CA ALA A 15 -35.45 5.64 -5.67
C ALA A 15 -36.18 5.46 -4.33
N ALA A 16 -36.29 6.52 -3.53
CA ALA A 16 -37.38 6.69 -2.57
C ALA A 16 -37.39 8.13 -2.06
N LEU A 17 -38.28 8.94 -2.64
CA LEU A 17 -38.74 10.17 -2.03
C LEU A 17 -39.80 9.80 -0.97
N VAL A 18 -39.69 10.42 0.20
CA VAL A 18 -40.70 10.61 1.25
C VAL A 18 -40.83 9.54 2.36
N LEU A 19 -40.51 10.01 3.57
CA LEU A 19 -40.95 9.63 4.93
C LEU A 19 -40.35 8.36 5.58
N GLY A 20 -39.51 8.59 6.60
CA GLY A 20 -39.25 7.60 7.65
C GLY A 20 -37.89 7.74 8.33
N LEU A 21 -37.82 8.59 9.36
CA LEU A 21 -36.87 8.60 10.50
C LEU A 21 -35.67 7.62 10.39
N GLY A 22 -34.53 8.10 9.88
CA GLY A 22 -33.31 7.32 9.70
C GLY A 22 -32.21 7.68 10.71
N ALA A 23 -31.73 6.67 11.43
CA ALA A 23 -30.49 6.69 12.19
C ALA A 23 -29.32 7.16 11.30
N GLY A 24 -28.43 7.97 11.87
CA GLY A 24 -27.37 8.68 11.17
C GLY A 24 -26.46 7.78 10.34
N ALA A 25 -26.71 7.70 9.04
CA ALA A 25 -25.67 7.37 8.08
C ALA A 25 -24.69 8.55 8.04
N LYS A 26 -23.43 8.30 8.41
CA LYS A 26 -22.36 9.27 8.18
C LYS A 26 -22.29 9.53 6.66
N PRO A 27 -22.21 10.80 6.22
CA PRO A 27 -22.04 11.08 4.79
C PRO A 27 -20.73 10.45 4.32
N VAL A 28 -20.81 9.54 3.34
CA VAL A 28 -19.64 9.11 2.57
C VAL A 28 -19.30 10.29 1.67
N VAL A 29 -18.29 11.05 2.06
CA VAL A 29 -17.68 12.04 1.16
C VAL A 29 -17.03 11.24 0.05
N ALA A 30 -17.45 11.44 -1.21
CA ALA A 30 -16.77 10.84 -2.35
C ALA A 30 -15.30 11.25 -2.30
N ARG A 31 -14.40 10.27 -2.17
CA ARG A 31 -12.96 10.54 -2.21
C ARG A 31 -12.54 10.76 -3.66
N PRO A 32 -11.53 11.60 -3.93
CA PRO A 32 -11.06 11.83 -5.30
C PRO A 32 -10.36 10.60 -5.91
N PHE A 33 -10.07 9.59 -5.10
CA PHE A 33 -9.50 8.30 -5.45
C PHE A 33 -10.20 7.22 -4.64
N GLU A 34 -10.50 6.09 -5.27
CA GLU A 34 -11.19 4.96 -4.63
C GLU A 34 -10.62 3.64 -5.19
N LEU A 35 -10.45 2.66 -4.32
CA LEU A 35 -10.15 1.29 -4.72
C LEU A 35 -11.43 0.44 -4.60
N TRP A 36 -11.75 -0.35 -5.63
CA TRP A 36 -12.86 -1.30 -5.56
C TRP A 36 -12.34 -2.72 -5.55
N LEU A 37 -12.28 -3.32 -4.38
CA LEU A 37 -11.80 -4.69 -4.21
C LEU A 37 -12.98 -5.66 -4.14
N TYR A 38 -12.84 -6.82 -4.80
CA TYR A 38 -13.80 -7.91 -4.67
C TYR A 38 -13.12 -9.28 -4.83
N VAL A 39 -13.68 -10.30 -4.18
CA VAL A 39 -13.23 -11.68 -4.36
C VAL A 39 -13.89 -12.28 -5.61
N ARG A 40 -13.09 -12.73 -6.58
CA ARG A 40 -13.57 -13.19 -7.90
C ARG A 40 -14.26 -14.55 -7.83
N ASP A 41 -13.70 -15.46 -7.03
CA ASP A 41 -14.22 -16.81 -6.81
C ASP A 41 -14.18 -17.13 -5.31
N PRO A 42 -15.21 -16.73 -4.54
CA PRO A 42 -15.25 -16.98 -3.11
C PRO A 42 -15.23 -18.47 -2.74
N ALA A 43 -15.62 -19.36 -3.67
CA ALA A 43 -15.63 -20.80 -3.42
C ALA A 43 -14.22 -21.41 -3.43
N ALA A 44 -13.21 -20.68 -3.91
CA ALA A 44 -11.80 -21.07 -3.83
C ALA A 44 -11.22 -20.93 -2.42
N PHE A 45 -11.96 -20.36 -1.47
CA PHE A 45 -11.56 -20.17 -0.08
C PHE A 45 -12.45 -20.98 0.87
N THR A 46 -11.88 -21.42 2.00
CA THR A 46 -12.70 -21.81 3.14
C THR A 46 -13.41 -20.58 3.72
N THR A 47 -14.46 -20.78 4.53
CA THR A 47 -15.17 -19.68 5.21
C THR A 47 -14.23 -18.81 6.06
N GLU A 48 -13.24 -19.43 6.70
CA GLU A 48 -12.27 -18.73 7.55
C GLU A 48 -11.25 -17.96 6.71
N GLN A 49 -10.69 -18.58 5.68
CA GLN A 49 -9.78 -17.92 4.74
C GLN A 49 -10.45 -16.70 4.07
N LEU A 50 -11.71 -16.86 3.65
CA LEU A 50 -12.45 -15.77 3.04
C LEU A 50 -12.62 -14.59 4.01
N ALA A 51 -12.93 -14.85 5.27
CA ALA A 51 -13.07 -13.80 6.28
C ALA A 51 -11.73 -13.07 6.55
N ILE A 52 -10.61 -13.80 6.56
CA ILE A 52 -9.27 -13.23 6.72
C ILE A 52 -8.92 -12.34 5.52
N VAL A 53 -9.13 -12.85 4.30
CA VAL A 53 -8.84 -12.11 3.06
C VAL A 53 -9.71 -10.86 2.95
N GLU A 54 -11.02 -10.95 3.23
CA GLU A 54 -11.90 -9.78 3.21
C GLU A 54 -11.48 -8.71 4.24
N ALA A 55 -11.03 -9.14 5.43
CA ALA A 55 -10.55 -8.22 6.46
C ALA A 55 -9.21 -7.56 6.06
N ALA A 56 -8.31 -8.32 5.43
CA ALA A 56 -7.04 -7.83 4.92
C ALA A 56 -7.23 -6.87 3.73
N MET A 57 -8.14 -7.19 2.80
CA MET A 57 -8.53 -6.30 1.69
C MET A 57 -8.98 -4.94 2.22
N LEU A 58 -9.85 -4.92 3.24
CA LEU A 58 -10.32 -3.67 3.85
C LEU A 58 -9.16 -2.87 4.49
N ARG A 59 -8.19 -3.52 5.12
CA ARG A 59 -7.05 -2.83 5.75
C ARG A 59 -6.09 -2.27 4.71
N ALA A 60 -5.80 -3.04 3.67
CA ALA A 60 -4.97 -2.62 2.55
C ALA A 60 -5.63 -1.47 1.75
N GLU A 61 -6.94 -1.53 1.53
CA GLU A 61 -7.74 -0.44 0.97
C GLU A 61 -7.59 0.84 1.80
N ASN A 62 -7.84 0.74 3.12
CA ASN A 62 -7.72 1.89 4.02
C ASN A 62 -6.30 2.49 4.06
N LEU A 63 -5.26 1.64 3.99
CA LEU A 63 -3.88 2.09 3.90
C LEU A 63 -3.69 2.97 2.65
N TRP A 64 -3.94 2.41 1.47
CA TRP A 64 -3.66 3.08 0.21
C TRP A 64 -4.57 4.28 -0.06
N GLU A 65 -5.85 4.23 0.31
CA GLU A 65 -6.72 5.40 0.23
C GLU A 65 -6.42 6.48 1.29
N GLY A 66 -5.67 6.12 2.34
CA GLY A 66 -5.11 7.08 3.29
C GLY A 66 -3.91 7.83 2.72
N ILE A 67 -3.25 7.28 1.70
CA ILE A 67 -2.03 7.79 1.08
C ILE A 67 -2.33 8.50 -0.24
N VAL A 68 -3.09 7.85 -1.12
CA VAL A 68 -3.46 8.38 -2.43
C VAL A 68 -4.70 9.25 -2.27
N THR A 69 -4.52 10.53 -2.53
CA THR A 69 -5.56 11.55 -2.32
C THR A 69 -6.28 11.93 -3.61
N GLY A 70 -5.82 11.43 -4.77
CA GLY A 70 -6.39 11.71 -6.08
C GLY A 70 -5.43 11.36 -7.21
N TYR A 71 -5.77 11.83 -8.41
CA TYR A 71 -4.92 11.73 -9.60
C TYR A 71 -4.37 13.09 -10.01
N GLN A 72 -3.26 13.10 -10.74
CA GLN A 72 -2.69 14.31 -11.30
C GLN A 72 -3.58 14.95 -12.38
N PRO A 73 -3.41 16.25 -12.67
CA PRO A 73 -4.21 16.94 -13.67
C PRO A 73 -4.22 16.23 -15.04
N GLY A 74 -5.39 16.15 -15.66
CA GLY A 74 -5.58 15.48 -16.94
C GLY A 74 -5.92 14.00 -16.85
N ILE A 75 -5.97 13.43 -15.64
CA ILE A 75 -6.48 12.08 -15.37
C ILE A 75 -7.90 12.17 -14.83
N ASN A 76 -8.80 11.44 -15.45
CA ASN A 76 -10.19 11.27 -15.06
C ASN A 76 -10.51 9.77 -14.98
N LEU A 77 -10.13 9.20 -13.84
CA LEU A 77 -10.45 7.83 -13.46
C LEU A 77 -11.32 7.83 -12.21
N PRO A 78 -12.41 7.05 -12.19
CA PRO A 78 -13.31 7.05 -11.05
C PRO A 78 -12.75 6.21 -9.88
N GLY A 79 -11.73 5.38 -10.12
CA GLY A 79 -11.11 4.46 -9.18
C GLY A 79 -10.43 3.31 -9.91
N ILE A 80 -9.89 2.35 -9.16
CA ILE A 80 -9.25 1.13 -9.70
C ILE A 80 -10.04 -0.09 -9.25
N LEU A 81 -10.47 -0.91 -10.20
CA LEU A 81 -11.15 -2.18 -9.92
C LEU A 81 -10.14 -3.31 -9.72
N ILE A 82 -10.14 -3.94 -8.55
CA ILE A 82 -9.19 -5.00 -8.19
C ILE A 82 -9.96 -6.27 -7.84
N SER A 83 -9.62 -7.35 -8.53
CA SER A 83 -10.11 -8.68 -8.18
C SER A 83 -9.09 -9.44 -7.34
N VAL A 84 -9.53 -10.14 -6.30
CA VAL A 84 -8.69 -11.04 -5.49
C VAL A 84 -9.15 -12.48 -5.72
N GLN A 85 -8.22 -13.40 -5.94
CA GLN A 85 -8.53 -14.82 -6.13
C GLN A 85 -7.53 -15.71 -5.38
N GLY A 86 -8.01 -16.84 -4.86
CA GLY A 86 -7.18 -17.88 -4.30
C GLY A 86 -6.43 -18.64 -5.41
N ALA A 87 -5.24 -19.12 -5.10
CA ALA A 87 -4.40 -19.92 -5.97
C ALA A 87 -3.69 -21.02 -5.16
N THR A 88 -3.30 -22.11 -5.82
CA THR A 88 -2.52 -23.22 -5.23
C THR A 88 -1.28 -23.55 -6.06
N ASP A 89 -1.01 -22.74 -7.08
CA ASP A 89 -0.01 -22.94 -8.13
C ASP A 89 0.97 -21.75 -8.21
N LEU A 90 1.09 -20.98 -7.13
CA LEU A 90 2.04 -19.87 -7.06
C LEU A 90 3.41 -20.35 -6.60
N THR A 91 4.46 -19.69 -7.10
CA THR A 91 5.84 -19.90 -6.64
C THR A 91 6.23 -18.95 -5.50
N GLY A 92 5.38 -17.98 -5.19
CA GLY A 92 5.51 -17.02 -4.10
C GLY A 92 4.17 -16.83 -3.39
N LEU A 93 4.14 -15.95 -2.38
CA LEU A 93 3.00 -15.80 -1.47
C LEU A 93 1.75 -15.20 -2.15
N ALA A 94 1.96 -14.25 -3.06
CA ALA A 94 0.94 -13.66 -3.89
C ALA A 94 1.53 -13.12 -5.20
N LEU A 95 0.67 -12.68 -6.11
CA LEU A 95 1.05 -12.05 -7.36
C LEU A 95 -0.02 -11.09 -7.86
N ALA A 96 0.37 -9.82 -8.01
CA ALA A 96 -0.39 -8.79 -8.70
C ALA A 96 -0.20 -8.86 -10.22
N SER A 97 -1.24 -8.42 -10.93
CA SER A 97 -1.24 -8.27 -12.37
C SER A 97 -2.11 -7.09 -12.78
N VAL A 98 -1.69 -6.38 -13.83
CA VAL A 98 -2.52 -5.35 -14.46
C VAL A 98 -3.48 -6.03 -15.43
N GLY A 99 -4.77 -5.73 -15.28
CA GLY A 99 -5.84 -6.18 -16.18
C GLY A 99 -6.04 -5.21 -17.32
N GLN A 100 -6.39 -3.96 -17.00
CA GLN A 100 -6.58 -2.88 -17.98
C GLN A 100 -5.65 -1.72 -17.70
N TRP A 101 -4.95 -1.30 -18.76
CA TRP A 101 -4.16 -0.08 -18.81
C TRP A 101 -4.97 1.07 -19.40
N ILE A 102 -4.60 2.28 -19.01
CA ILE A 102 -5.11 3.51 -19.61
C ILE A 102 -4.03 4.58 -19.62
N GLU A 103 -3.98 5.35 -20.70
CA GLU A 103 -3.09 6.49 -20.84
C GLU A 103 -3.89 7.79 -20.69
N GLN A 104 -3.60 8.58 -19.66
CA GLN A 104 -4.23 9.89 -19.41
C GLN A 104 -3.25 10.85 -18.74
N GLY A 105 -3.34 12.15 -19.03
CA GLY A 105 -2.50 13.16 -18.40
C GLY A 105 -0.99 12.98 -18.63
N GLY A 106 -0.58 12.17 -19.60
CA GLY A 106 0.83 11.81 -19.84
C GLY A 106 1.34 10.63 -19.00
N PHE A 107 0.45 9.88 -18.35
CA PHE A 107 0.79 8.72 -17.53
C PHE A 107 0.10 7.46 -18.04
N TRP A 108 0.78 6.33 -17.90
CA TRP A 108 0.19 5.00 -18.01
C TRP A 108 -0.25 4.54 -16.62
N LEU A 109 -1.55 4.29 -16.45
CA LEU A 109 -2.17 3.91 -15.18
C LEU A 109 -2.90 2.57 -15.27
N THR A 110 -3.06 1.91 -14.13
CA THR A 110 -3.98 0.77 -13.99
C THR A 110 -5.41 1.26 -13.82
N ALA A 111 -6.32 0.81 -14.69
CA ALA A 111 -7.77 0.98 -14.50
C ALA A 111 -8.41 -0.25 -13.83
N SER A 112 -7.84 -1.44 -14.06
CA SER A 112 -8.22 -2.65 -13.32
C SER A 112 -7.05 -3.62 -13.17
N GLY A 113 -7.04 -4.38 -12.08
CA GLY A 113 -5.99 -5.33 -11.74
C GLY A 113 -6.53 -6.61 -11.08
N GLY A 114 -5.63 -7.57 -10.88
CA GLY A 114 -5.93 -8.83 -10.21
C GLY A 114 -4.81 -9.23 -9.27
N ILE A 115 -5.18 -9.71 -8.09
CA ILE A 115 -4.28 -10.32 -7.11
C ILE A 115 -4.62 -11.80 -7.02
N ARG A 116 -3.60 -12.64 -7.17
CA ARG A 116 -3.66 -14.07 -6.82
C ARG A 116 -2.94 -14.25 -5.50
N ILE A 117 -3.59 -14.82 -4.50
CA ILE A 117 -2.98 -15.15 -3.21
C ILE A 117 -2.93 -16.67 -3.05
N ASP A 118 -1.80 -17.21 -2.60
CA ASP A 118 -1.69 -18.62 -2.28
C ASP A 118 -2.59 -18.94 -1.07
N VAL A 119 -3.52 -19.88 -1.21
CA VAL A 119 -4.46 -20.19 -0.12
C VAL A 119 -3.78 -20.92 1.04
N ASP A 120 -2.68 -21.64 0.78
CA ASP A 120 -1.96 -22.40 1.81
C ASP A 120 -1.27 -21.46 2.81
N ILE A 121 -0.84 -20.27 2.34
CA ILE A 121 -0.19 -19.28 3.21
C ILE A 121 -1.18 -18.59 4.15
N ILE A 122 -2.47 -18.53 3.79
CA ILE A 122 -3.50 -17.90 4.60
C ILE A 122 -3.64 -18.71 5.89
N ASP A 123 -3.77 -20.03 5.78
CA ASP A 123 -3.91 -20.90 6.96
C ASP A 123 -2.64 -20.90 7.82
N GLN A 124 -1.47 -20.89 7.17
CA GLN A 124 -0.19 -20.90 7.86
C GLN A 124 0.02 -19.65 8.73
N TYR A 125 -0.43 -18.48 8.26
CA TYR A 125 -0.14 -17.19 8.89
C TYR A 125 -1.37 -16.44 9.42
N ALA A 126 -2.57 -17.03 9.34
CA ALA A 126 -3.83 -16.45 9.85
C ALA A 126 -3.73 -15.93 11.29
N ASN A 127 -2.95 -16.62 12.13
CA ASN A 127 -2.78 -16.33 13.55
C ASN A 127 -1.34 -15.95 13.91
N TYR A 128 -0.50 -15.60 12.92
CA TYR A 128 0.87 -15.18 13.20
C TYR A 128 0.85 -13.80 13.89
N ASP A 129 1.43 -13.73 15.08
CA ASP A 129 1.57 -12.51 15.89
C ASP A 129 3.04 -12.14 16.16
N GLY A 130 3.98 -12.81 15.49
CA GLY A 130 5.40 -12.53 15.60
C GLY A 130 5.75 -11.13 15.09
N ALA A 131 6.65 -10.45 15.81
CA ALA A 131 7.19 -9.12 15.46
C ALA A 131 6.18 -8.00 15.14
N GLY A 132 4.89 -8.16 15.50
CA GLY A 132 3.83 -7.19 15.21
C GLY A 132 3.34 -7.18 13.76
N LEU A 133 3.68 -8.20 12.99
CA LEU A 133 3.34 -8.38 11.58
C LEU A 133 1.95 -9.00 11.41
N ASN A 134 1.18 -8.55 10.42
CA ASN A 134 -0.01 -9.26 9.94
C ASN A 134 0.22 -9.61 8.48
N LEU A 135 0.78 -10.80 8.25
CA LEU A 135 1.37 -11.15 6.95
C LEU A 135 0.38 -10.98 5.79
N ILE A 136 -0.88 -11.38 5.99
CA ILE A 136 -1.89 -11.31 4.93
C ILE A 136 -2.25 -9.86 4.60
N ASP A 137 -2.26 -8.98 5.60
CA ASP A 137 -2.46 -7.55 5.39
C ASP A 137 -1.32 -6.93 4.60
N ASP A 138 -0.09 -7.26 5.00
CA ASP A 138 1.12 -6.72 4.41
C ASP A 138 1.30 -7.22 2.96
N ILE A 139 1.00 -8.50 2.69
CA ILE A 139 0.98 -9.06 1.33
C ILE A 139 -0.07 -8.35 0.48
N LEU A 140 -1.32 -8.22 0.94
CA LEU A 140 -2.34 -7.56 0.12
C LEU A 140 -2.03 -6.07 -0.08
N ALA A 141 -1.46 -5.40 0.92
CA ALA A 141 -0.98 -4.04 0.77
C ALA A 141 0.14 -3.94 -0.27
N HIS A 142 1.11 -4.85 -0.24
CA HIS A 142 2.19 -4.95 -1.22
C HIS A 142 1.64 -5.12 -2.65
N GLU A 143 0.77 -6.11 -2.86
CA GLU A 143 0.21 -6.40 -4.18
C GLU A 143 -0.66 -5.24 -4.72
N ILE A 144 -1.36 -4.50 -3.86
CA ILE A 144 -2.04 -3.28 -4.28
C ILE A 144 -1.03 -2.20 -4.68
N GLY A 145 0.11 -2.08 -4.00
CA GLY A 145 1.20 -1.18 -4.42
C GLY A 145 1.67 -1.44 -5.85
N HIS A 146 1.79 -2.72 -6.23
CA HIS A 146 2.05 -3.10 -7.62
C HIS A 146 0.92 -2.70 -8.57
N ILE A 147 -0.34 -2.86 -8.17
CA ILE A 147 -1.49 -2.44 -8.98
C ILE A 147 -1.53 -0.91 -9.15
N LEU A 148 -1.11 -0.14 -8.14
CA LEU A 148 -0.90 1.30 -8.24
C LEU A 148 0.30 1.66 -9.14
N GLY A 149 1.11 0.68 -9.49
CA GLY A 149 2.05 0.74 -10.60
C GLY A 149 3.52 0.68 -10.22
N VAL A 150 3.81 0.57 -8.92
CA VAL A 150 5.17 0.31 -8.42
C VAL A 150 5.67 -0.99 -9.03
N GLY A 151 6.79 -0.94 -9.76
CA GLY A 151 7.38 -2.11 -10.43
C GLY A 151 6.67 -2.56 -11.71
N LEU A 152 5.34 -2.40 -11.82
CA LEU A 152 4.57 -2.85 -12.98
C LEU A 152 4.45 -1.81 -14.09
N GLN A 153 4.58 -0.52 -13.79
CA GLN A 153 4.36 0.57 -14.76
C GLN A 153 5.54 1.54 -14.89
N TRP A 154 6.67 1.23 -14.25
CA TRP A 154 7.83 2.12 -14.29
C TRP A 154 8.40 2.28 -15.71
N THR A 155 8.39 1.23 -16.53
CA THR A 155 8.96 1.30 -17.89
C THR A 155 8.09 2.16 -18.80
N GLU A 156 6.78 1.95 -18.74
CA GLU A 156 5.78 2.65 -19.55
C GLU A 156 5.73 4.15 -19.21
N ASN A 157 6.02 4.51 -17.95
CA ASN A 157 6.14 5.90 -17.50
C ASN A 157 7.57 6.46 -17.57
N GLU A 158 8.50 5.80 -18.27
CA GLU A 158 9.89 6.24 -18.47
C GLU A 158 10.70 6.44 -17.16
N LEU A 159 10.31 5.76 -16.09
CA LEU A 159 10.94 5.85 -14.76
C LEU A 159 12.06 4.83 -14.57
N TYR A 160 12.04 3.76 -15.36
CA TYR A 160 12.97 2.63 -15.25
C TYR A 160 13.31 2.07 -16.64
N ALA A 161 14.59 1.87 -16.91
CA ALA A 161 15.02 1.06 -18.04
C ALA A 161 15.14 -0.42 -17.61
N PRO A 162 14.49 -1.37 -18.31
CA PRO A 162 14.54 -2.78 -17.95
C PRO A 162 15.96 -3.31 -17.74
N GLY A 163 16.20 -3.94 -16.59
CA GLY A 163 17.51 -4.51 -16.21
C GLY A 163 18.56 -3.50 -15.77
N SER A 164 18.22 -2.21 -15.67
CA SER A 164 19.18 -1.19 -15.23
C SER A 164 19.48 -1.24 -13.73
N GLY A 165 18.53 -1.72 -12.92
CA GLY A 165 18.60 -1.63 -11.45
C GLY A 165 18.39 -0.21 -10.91
N ARG A 166 17.92 0.74 -11.74
CA ARG A 166 17.91 2.18 -11.42
C ARG A 166 16.56 2.79 -11.73
N TYR A 167 15.75 3.01 -10.70
CA TYR A 167 14.56 3.84 -10.80
C TYR A 167 14.96 5.33 -10.74
N THR A 168 14.43 6.14 -11.65
CA THR A 168 14.88 7.53 -11.89
C THR A 168 13.75 8.56 -11.80
N GLY A 169 12.58 8.17 -11.29
CA GLY A 169 11.47 9.08 -11.06
C GLY A 169 11.84 10.22 -10.12
N ARG A 170 11.48 11.44 -10.50
CA ARG A 170 11.92 12.67 -9.82
C ARG A 170 11.51 12.69 -8.35
N PHE A 171 10.25 12.33 -8.06
CA PHE A 171 9.71 12.40 -6.71
C PHE A 171 10.20 11.24 -5.85
N GLY A 172 10.24 10.02 -6.37
CA GLY A 172 10.80 8.86 -5.66
C GLY A 172 12.28 9.03 -5.32
N VAL A 173 13.11 9.50 -6.26
CA VAL A 173 14.54 9.75 -6.00
C VAL A 173 14.75 10.88 -4.99
N ALA A 174 13.95 11.96 -5.06
CA ALA A 174 14.04 13.03 -4.07
C ALA A 174 13.70 12.53 -2.66
N ALA A 175 12.68 11.69 -2.51
CA ALA A 175 12.32 11.10 -1.22
C ALA A 175 13.38 10.12 -0.71
N TYR A 176 13.94 9.28 -1.58
CA TYR A 176 15.03 8.37 -1.22
C TYR A 176 16.28 9.12 -0.72
N ARG A 177 16.59 10.28 -1.32
CA ARG A 177 17.68 11.14 -0.84
C ARG A 177 17.46 11.66 0.58
N GLU A 178 16.21 12.01 0.89
CA GLU A 178 15.84 12.51 2.22
C GLU A 178 15.78 11.37 3.25
N GLU A 179 15.38 10.17 2.82
CA GLU A 179 15.09 9.05 3.71
C GLU A 179 16.32 8.17 3.99
N PHE A 180 17.15 7.90 2.98
CA PHE A 180 18.21 6.87 3.07
C PHE A 180 19.59 7.33 2.59
N ASP A 181 19.69 7.99 1.43
CA ASP A 181 20.99 8.36 0.85
C ASP A 181 20.98 9.74 0.15
N PRO A 182 21.44 10.81 0.84
CA PRO A 182 21.45 12.18 0.31
C PRO A 182 22.21 12.37 -1.02
N ALA A 183 23.10 11.44 -1.39
CA ALA A 183 23.90 11.51 -2.60
C ALA A 183 23.34 10.66 -3.77
N ALA A 184 22.28 9.89 -3.55
CA ALA A 184 21.73 8.98 -4.55
C ALA A 184 21.23 9.72 -5.80
N ASP A 185 21.48 9.18 -6.99
CA ASP A 185 20.91 9.70 -8.25
C ASP A 185 19.73 8.88 -8.79
N PHE A 186 19.43 7.77 -8.12
CA PHE A 186 18.39 6.80 -8.46
C PHE A 186 18.00 6.03 -7.20
N VAL A 187 16.84 5.37 -7.22
CA VAL A 187 16.49 4.36 -6.20
C VAL A 187 16.91 2.99 -6.71
N PRO A 188 17.68 2.21 -5.92
CA PRO A 188 18.04 0.84 -6.28
C PRO A 188 16.81 -0.05 -6.50
N VAL A 189 16.82 -0.82 -7.59
CA VAL A 189 15.76 -1.77 -7.95
C VAL A 189 16.33 -3.19 -7.94
N GLU A 190 15.58 -4.13 -7.35
CA GLU A 190 15.94 -5.55 -7.26
C GLU A 190 16.20 -6.15 -8.66
N LEU A 191 17.29 -6.90 -8.82
CA LEU A 191 17.67 -7.54 -10.09
C LEU A 191 17.80 -9.06 -10.00
N ALA A 192 17.86 -9.61 -8.80
CA ALA A 192 17.92 -11.04 -8.54
C ALA A 192 16.52 -11.64 -8.33
N GLY A 193 16.53 -12.93 -7.99
CA GLY A 193 15.32 -13.73 -7.85
C GLY A 193 14.72 -14.13 -9.20
N SER A 194 13.42 -14.39 -9.18
CA SER A 194 12.67 -14.83 -10.36
C SER A 194 12.31 -13.65 -11.29
N ALA A 195 11.78 -13.94 -12.48
CA ALA A 195 11.19 -12.91 -13.35
C ALA A 195 9.94 -12.21 -12.73
N ALA A 196 9.37 -12.78 -11.65
CA ALA A 196 8.33 -12.11 -10.87
C ALA A 196 8.92 -11.11 -9.86
N THR A 197 10.22 -11.22 -9.53
CA THR A 197 10.91 -10.40 -8.54
C THR A 197 11.75 -9.29 -9.18
N ALA A 198 12.62 -9.67 -10.11
CA ALA A 198 13.58 -8.76 -10.73
C ALA A 198 12.87 -7.63 -11.50
N GLY A 199 13.31 -6.39 -11.26
CA GLY A 199 12.83 -5.18 -11.90
C GLY A 199 11.52 -4.63 -11.34
N LYS A 200 10.96 -5.24 -10.29
CA LYS A 200 9.61 -4.92 -9.80
C LYS A 200 9.57 -4.43 -8.36
N HIS A 201 10.67 -4.56 -7.62
CA HIS A 201 10.75 -4.24 -6.20
C HIS A 201 11.89 -3.27 -5.93
N TRP A 202 11.81 -2.56 -4.80
CA TRP A 202 13.01 -1.91 -4.28
C TRP A 202 14.05 -2.95 -3.90
N ASP A 203 15.30 -2.60 -4.17
CA ASP A 203 16.41 -3.51 -3.94
C ASP A 203 16.62 -3.74 -2.44
N GLN A 204 16.68 -5.00 -2.05
CA GLN A 204 17.13 -5.39 -0.72
C GLN A 204 18.64 -5.61 -0.67
N ILE A 205 19.42 -5.21 -1.69
CA ILE A 205 20.89 -5.19 -1.82
C ILE A 205 21.60 -6.53 -1.54
N MET A 206 21.37 -7.11 -0.37
CA MET A 206 21.78 -8.45 0.05
C MET A 206 21.26 -9.53 -0.90
N ARG A 207 20.02 -9.43 -1.40
CA ARG A 207 19.44 -10.41 -2.35
C ARG A 207 19.89 -10.21 -3.80
N SER A 208 20.19 -8.97 -4.19
CA SER A 208 20.69 -8.65 -5.54
C SER A 208 22.20 -8.85 -5.72
N SER A 209 22.94 -9.13 -4.64
CA SER A 209 24.40 -9.27 -4.63
C SER A 209 24.89 -10.73 -4.70
N VAL A 210 26.14 -10.92 -5.14
CA VAL A 210 26.86 -12.21 -5.02
C VAL A 210 27.12 -12.63 -3.56
N GLN A 211 26.82 -11.78 -2.57
CA GLN A 211 26.89 -12.08 -1.15
C GLN A 211 25.57 -12.63 -0.59
N GLU A 212 24.56 -12.83 -1.42
CA GLU A 212 23.37 -13.58 -1.00
C GLU A 212 23.83 -14.94 -0.45
N GLY A 213 23.35 -15.27 0.75
CA GLY A 213 23.38 -16.64 1.22
C GLY A 213 22.70 -17.55 0.21
N ASN A 214 22.85 -18.87 0.39
CA ASN A 214 22.29 -19.88 -0.49
C ASN A 214 20.91 -19.46 -1.08
N PRO A 215 20.79 -19.18 -2.39
CA PRO A 215 19.51 -18.75 -3.00
C PRO A 215 18.41 -19.82 -2.91
N ALA A 216 18.75 -21.05 -2.46
CA ALA A 216 17.80 -22.09 -2.09
C ALA A 216 17.41 -22.10 -0.60
N ASP A 217 17.96 -21.20 0.21
CA ASP A 217 17.66 -20.98 1.63
C ASP A 217 17.52 -19.46 1.89
N PRO A 218 16.34 -18.87 1.57
CA PRO A 218 16.11 -17.43 1.67
C PRO A 218 16.07 -16.92 3.12
N PHE A 219 16.32 -17.77 4.12
CA PHE A 219 16.16 -17.50 5.56
C PHE A 219 17.49 -17.51 6.35
N SER A 220 18.63 -17.75 5.68
CA SER A 220 19.92 -18.02 6.36
C SER A 220 20.75 -16.80 6.79
N LEU A 221 20.34 -15.58 6.45
CA LEU A 221 21.05 -14.34 6.81
C LEU A 221 20.05 -13.26 7.20
N SER A 222 20.39 -12.44 8.20
CA SER A 222 19.62 -11.24 8.55
C SER A 222 19.30 -10.44 7.27
N PRO A 223 18.02 -10.11 7.00
CA PRO A 223 17.62 -9.39 5.80
C PRO A 223 18.00 -7.91 5.87
N LEU A 224 18.31 -7.40 7.07
CA LEU A 224 18.64 -5.99 7.31
C LEU A 224 19.92 -5.56 6.58
N LEU A 225 19.89 -4.35 6.00
CA LEU A 225 20.99 -3.79 5.19
C LEU A 225 21.90 -2.87 5.99
N GLY A 226 21.45 -2.41 7.15
CA GLY A 226 22.06 -1.31 7.88
C GLY A 226 21.81 0.06 7.23
N ILE A 227 20.97 0.13 6.19
CA ILE A 227 20.54 1.37 5.56
C ILE A 227 19.21 1.73 6.21
N THR A 228 19.24 2.69 7.12
CA THR A 228 18.08 3.04 7.94
C THR A 228 17.61 4.46 7.69
N ASP A 229 16.30 4.66 7.86
CA ASP A 229 15.73 6.00 7.89
C ASP A 229 15.99 6.73 9.22
N SER A 230 15.51 7.97 9.31
CA SER A 230 15.61 8.78 10.54
C SER A 230 14.90 8.19 11.78
N ALA A 231 13.99 7.24 11.59
CA ALA A 231 13.32 6.51 12.67
C ALA A 231 14.03 5.19 13.03
N GLY A 232 15.13 4.85 12.34
CA GLY A 232 15.88 3.62 12.53
C GLY A 232 15.27 2.40 11.84
N ARG A 233 14.31 2.59 10.92
CA ARG A 233 13.71 1.50 10.14
C ARG A 233 14.62 1.17 8.96
N ASP A 234 14.99 -0.10 8.83
CA ASP A 234 15.89 -0.58 7.79
C ASP A 234 15.17 -0.73 6.45
N LEU A 235 15.77 -0.27 5.35
CA LEU A 235 15.22 -0.34 4.01
C LEU A 235 14.80 -1.77 3.60
N ALA A 236 15.44 -2.82 4.14
CA ALA A 236 15.02 -4.20 3.88
C ALA A 236 13.60 -4.52 4.35
N LEU A 237 13.07 -3.79 5.33
CA LEU A 237 11.70 -3.94 5.84
C LEU A 237 10.71 -3.01 5.11
N GLU A 238 11.12 -2.37 4.02
CA GLU A 238 10.21 -1.54 3.25
C GLU A 238 9.18 -2.40 2.52
N LEU A 239 7.91 -1.98 2.56
CA LEU A 239 6.76 -2.77 2.11
C LEU A 239 6.90 -3.29 0.69
N MET A 240 7.43 -2.51 -0.25
CA MET A 240 7.56 -2.81 -1.68
C MET A 240 8.91 -3.45 -2.06
N THR A 241 9.61 -4.03 -1.08
CA THR A 241 10.75 -4.91 -1.33
C THR A 241 10.29 -6.33 -1.68
N GLY A 242 11.16 -7.12 -2.33
CA GLY A 242 10.81 -8.46 -2.81
C GLY A 242 10.69 -9.55 -1.74
N ALA A 243 10.94 -9.23 -0.47
CA ALA A 243 10.80 -10.16 0.63
C ALA A 243 10.14 -9.50 1.84
N ILE A 244 8.93 -9.95 2.16
CA ILE A 244 8.29 -9.71 3.46
C ILE A 244 8.68 -10.88 4.35
N ASP A 245 9.50 -10.60 5.37
CA ASP A 245 9.97 -11.64 6.29
C ASP A 245 9.34 -11.46 7.69
N PRO A 246 8.48 -12.39 8.12
CA PRO A 246 7.81 -12.33 9.41
C PRO A 246 8.77 -12.33 10.61
N ASP A 247 9.98 -12.87 10.47
CA ASP A 247 10.88 -13.09 11.60
C ASP A 247 11.75 -11.87 11.97
N TYR A 248 11.80 -10.83 11.12
CA TYR A 248 12.75 -9.71 11.29
C TYR A 248 12.11 -8.34 11.54
N GLY A 249 10.79 -8.21 11.39
CA GLY A 249 10.06 -6.99 11.73
C GLY A 249 8.83 -6.77 10.87
N ALA A 250 7.88 -5.99 11.38
CA ALA A 250 6.74 -5.53 10.59
C ALA A 250 7.22 -4.61 9.45
N PRO A 251 6.79 -4.86 8.19
CA PRO A 251 7.06 -3.99 7.08
C PRO A 251 6.56 -2.57 7.34
N PHE A 252 7.19 -1.60 6.70
CA PHE A 252 6.70 -0.23 6.70
C PHE A 252 6.61 0.31 5.29
N LEU A 253 5.64 1.18 5.06
CA LEU A 253 5.61 1.95 3.84
C LEU A 253 6.57 3.14 3.94
N SER A 254 7.58 3.17 3.09
CA SER A 254 8.54 4.28 3.02
C SER A 254 7.97 5.52 2.36
N ARG A 255 8.57 6.68 2.66
CA ARG A 255 8.30 7.90 1.91
C ARG A 255 8.76 7.78 0.46
N THR A 256 9.83 7.03 0.21
CA THR A 256 10.31 6.70 -1.12
C THR A 256 9.19 6.10 -1.98
N THR A 257 8.52 5.04 -1.50
CA THR A 257 7.37 4.44 -2.19
C THR A 257 6.22 5.43 -2.35
N VAL A 258 5.83 6.12 -1.27
CA VAL A 258 4.71 7.08 -1.32
C VAL A 258 4.93 8.16 -2.37
N GLN A 259 6.11 8.80 -2.37
CA GLN A 259 6.41 9.87 -3.31
C GLN A 259 6.62 9.35 -4.74
N SER A 260 7.09 8.11 -4.93
CA SER A 260 7.20 7.49 -6.26
C SER A 260 5.86 7.38 -6.99
N LEU A 261 4.72 7.29 -6.27
CA LEU A 261 3.39 7.28 -6.88
C LEU A 261 3.07 8.59 -7.62
N ARG A 262 3.73 9.70 -7.28
CA ARG A 262 3.59 10.96 -8.04
C ARG A 262 4.24 10.86 -9.40
N ASP A 263 5.32 10.09 -9.54
CA ASP A 263 5.90 9.82 -10.84
C ASP A 263 5.00 8.88 -11.68
N LEU A 264 4.01 8.24 -11.06
CA LEU A 264 3.01 7.35 -11.67
C LEU A 264 1.63 8.02 -11.87
N GLY A 265 1.55 9.34 -11.75
CA GLY A 265 0.31 10.08 -12.04
C GLY A 265 -0.66 10.23 -10.88
N PHE A 266 -0.26 9.88 -9.64
CA PHE A 266 -1.09 10.07 -8.45
C PHE A 266 -0.79 11.38 -7.71
N LEU A 267 -1.80 11.86 -6.98
CA LEU A 267 -1.62 12.80 -5.87
C LEU A 267 -1.57 12.01 -4.58
N VAL A 268 -0.57 12.27 -3.76
CA VAL A 268 -0.39 11.61 -2.46
C VAL A 268 -0.45 12.61 -1.33
N VAL A 269 -0.67 12.12 -0.11
CA VAL A 269 -0.53 12.92 1.10
C VAL A 269 0.82 13.64 1.07
N GLY A 270 0.75 14.98 1.18
CA GLY A 270 1.95 15.80 1.25
C GLY A 270 2.69 15.57 2.56
N GLU A 271 3.94 16.00 2.58
CA GLU A 271 4.72 16.11 3.81
C GLU A 271 3.90 16.76 4.93
N PRO A 272 3.92 16.27 6.18
CA PRO A 272 3.58 17.14 7.29
C PRO A 272 4.58 18.28 7.26
N SER A 273 4.18 19.39 6.63
CA SER A 273 5.03 20.58 6.59
C SER A 273 5.41 20.94 8.02
N ALA A 274 6.64 21.40 8.25
CA ALA A 274 7.06 21.87 9.57
C ALA A 274 6.09 22.93 10.17
N ALA A 275 5.33 23.62 9.32
CA ALA A 275 4.25 24.52 9.71
C ALA A 275 3.07 23.82 10.41
N THR A 276 2.72 22.60 10.01
CA THR A 276 1.67 21.79 10.64
C THR A 276 2.08 21.32 12.05
N LEU A 277 3.37 21.01 12.25
CA LEU A 277 3.94 20.69 13.57
C LEU A 277 3.96 21.90 14.51
N LEU A 278 4.21 23.11 13.99
CA LEU A 278 4.21 24.33 14.79
C LEU A 278 2.81 24.74 15.28
N VAL A 279 1.76 24.48 14.49
CA VAL A 279 0.37 24.76 14.88
C VAL A 279 -0.10 23.83 16.02
N LEU A 280 0.33 22.56 16.04
CA LEU A 280 0.05 21.65 17.15
C LEU A 280 0.86 21.99 18.41
N ALA A 281 2.09 22.49 18.27
CA ALA A 281 2.91 22.95 19.39
C ALA A 281 2.36 24.24 20.04
N LEU A 282 1.74 25.14 19.27
CA LEU A 282 1.13 26.37 19.81
C LEU A 282 -0.25 26.12 20.42
N ALA A 283 -1.00 25.12 19.94
CA ALA A 283 -2.31 24.75 20.52
C ALA A 283 -2.19 24.09 21.91
N SER A 284 -1.05 23.49 22.26
CA SER A 284 -0.79 22.91 23.58
C SER A 284 -0.36 23.93 24.64
N LEU A 285 -0.06 25.17 24.24
CA LEU A 285 0.34 26.28 25.11
C LEU A 285 -0.81 27.23 25.48
N ALA A 286 -2.05 26.95 25.06
CA ALA A 286 -3.20 27.76 25.47
C ALA A 286 -3.41 27.68 27.00
N PRO A 287 -3.39 28.80 27.74
CA PRO A 287 -3.51 28.77 29.20
C PRO A 287 -4.88 28.23 29.61
N ARG A 288 -4.88 27.16 30.43
CA ARG A 288 -6.09 26.63 31.05
C ARG A 288 -6.73 27.70 31.93
N VAL A 289 -7.83 28.28 31.48
CA VAL A 289 -8.70 29.12 32.31
C VAL A 289 -9.27 28.25 33.43
N SER A 290 -8.68 28.35 34.63
CA SER A 290 -9.24 27.68 35.81
C SER A 290 -10.50 28.41 36.25
N ARG A 291 -11.66 27.77 36.05
CA ARG A 291 -12.92 28.24 36.63
C ARG A 291 -12.85 28.05 38.15
N ARG A 292 -12.52 29.10 38.89
CA ARG A 292 -12.77 29.19 40.34
C ARG A 292 -14.29 29.12 40.56
N ARG A 293 -14.77 28.00 41.11
CA ARG A 293 -16.12 27.93 41.68
C ARG A 293 -16.13 28.72 42.99
N GLY A 294 -16.79 29.88 42.98
CA GLY A 294 -17.12 30.61 44.20
C GLY A 294 -18.15 29.83 45.00
N ALA A 295 -17.81 29.47 46.25
CA ALA A 295 -18.76 29.02 47.23
C ALA A 295 -19.47 30.25 47.81
N ALA A 296 -20.74 30.44 47.45
CA ALA A 296 -21.64 31.34 48.15
C ALA A 296 -22.27 30.56 49.32
N GLY A 297 -22.19 31.11 50.52
CA GLY A 297 -22.87 30.59 51.70
C GLY A 297 -24.32 31.07 51.81
N ILE A 298 -24.88 30.83 53.01
CA ILE A 298 -26.20 31.24 53.53
C ILE A 298 -27.29 30.23 53.11
N ARG A 299 -28.00 29.52 54.01
CA ARG A 299 -28.44 29.76 55.39
C ARG A 299 -28.73 28.43 56.08
#